data_AF-X0TWY9-F1
#
_entry.id   AF-X0TWY9-F1
#
_cell.length_a   1.000
_cell.length_b   1.000
_cell.length_c   1.000
_cell.angle_alpha   90.00
_cell.angle_beta   90.00
_cell.angle_gamma   90.00
#
_symmetry.space_group_name_H-M   'P 1'
#
loop_
_entity.id
_entity.type
_entity.pdbx_description
1 polymer ?
#
loop_
_entity_poly.entity_id
_entity_poly.type
_entity_poly.pdbx_seq_one_letter_code
_entity_poly.pdbx_strand_id
1 'polypeptide(L)'
;ATTVATGVKLAKGENILFTDFDQATPLSEVEKLTPFLKKGYDVIIGSREVKGARREKEPFYRHLMGKVFNLVVHIIALPGIHDTQCGFKLFKTKTVKDIFSKLKVQHVETKRAFTGAFDVEALFLAQKKGYKIAEVPVFWRHYETARINPIKDSMRMFFDVLKIRLNDLLGRYEI
;
A
#
# COMPACT_ATOMS: atom_id res chain seq x y z
N ALA A 1 -0.17 1.76 -10.92
CA ALA A 1 -0.08 3.14 -10.40
C ALA A 1 -1.04 4.08 -11.13
N THR A 2 -0.97 4.20 -12.46
CA THR A 2 -1.73 5.21 -13.24
C THR A 2 -3.24 5.19 -13.01
N THR A 3 -3.89 4.02 -13.00
CA THR A 3 -5.34 3.90 -12.73
C THR A 3 -5.71 4.42 -11.33
N VAL A 4 -4.92 4.06 -10.32
CA VAL A 4 -5.12 4.50 -8.93
C VAL A 4 -4.90 6.00 -8.80
N ALA A 5 -3.83 6.52 -9.42
CA ALA A 5 -3.53 7.95 -9.42
C ALA A 5 -4.62 8.79 -10.09
N THR A 6 -5.17 8.31 -11.22
CA THR A 6 -6.33 8.94 -11.86
C THR A 6 -7.55 8.92 -10.94
N GLY A 7 -7.83 7.79 -10.26
CA GLY A 7 -8.90 7.69 -9.28
C GLY A 7 -8.75 8.69 -8.14
N VAL A 8 -7.55 8.78 -7.54
CA VAL A 8 -7.22 9.76 -6.49
C VAL A 8 -7.40 11.20 -6.97
N LYS A 9 -6.97 11.51 -8.21
CA LYS A 9 -7.10 12.85 -8.79
C LYS A 9 -8.57 13.26 -8.95
N LEU A 10 -9.42 12.35 -9.43
CA LEU A 10 -10.83 12.62 -9.73
C LEU A 10 -11.75 12.53 -8.51
N ALA A 11 -11.34 11.82 -7.45
CA ALA A 11 -12.14 11.66 -6.25
C ALA A 11 -12.44 13.01 -5.56
N LYS A 12 -13.70 13.16 -5.13
CA LYS A 12 -14.26 14.38 -4.55
C LYS A 12 -14.69 14.25 -3.08
N GLY A 13 -14.74 13.03 -2.55
CA GLY A 13 -15.08 12.80 -1.14
C GLY A 13 -14.06 13.41 -0.19
N GLU A 14 -14.42 13.56 1.09
CA GLU A 14 -13.50 14.03 2.14
C GLU A 14 -12.40 13.00 2.45
N ASN A 15 -12.75 11.72 2.31
CA ASN A 15 -11.87 10.58 2.49
C ASN A 15 -11.96 9.66 1.25
N ILE A 16 -10.86 8.99 0.92
CA ILE A 16 -10.74 8.10 -0.23
C ILE A 16 -10.35 6.71 0.28
N LEU A 17 -11.17 5.71 -0.04
CA LEU A 17 -10.84 4.30 0.16
C LEU A 17 -10.24 3.75 -1.13
N PHE A 18 -9.02 3.26 -1.03
CA PHE A 18 -8.41 2.35 -2.00
C PHE A 18 -8.77 0.92 -1.59
N THR A 19 -9.28 0.14 -2.54
CA THR A 19 -9.68 -1.26 -2.35
C THR A 19 -9.40 -2.06 -3.61
N ASP A 20 -9.00 -3.33 -3.43
CA ASP A 20 -8.91 -4.29 -4.54
C ASP A 20 -10.31 -4.57 -5.10
N PHE A 21 -10.39 -4.72 -6.43
CA PHE A 21 -11.65 -4.94 -7.15
C PHE A 21 -12.29 -6.31 -6.81
N ASP A 22 -11.47 -7.31 -6.49
CA ASP A 22 -11.93 -8.66 -6.14
C ASP A 22 -12.54 -8.76 -4.73
N GLN A 23 -12.52 -7.66 -3.96
CA GLN A 23 -12.93 -7.62 -2.56
C GLN A 23 -12.26 -8.72 -1.72
N ALA A 24 -10.97 -9.00 -2.00
CA ALA A 24 -10.13 -9.80 -1.11
C ALA A 24 -10.22 -9.32 0.34
N THR A 25 -10.34 -8.01 0.53
CA THR A 25 -10.86 -7.40 1.76
C THR A 25 -12.29 -6.91 1.50
N PRO A 26 -13.33 -7.44 2.18
CA PRO A 26 -14.70 -6.99 2.03
C PRO A 26 -14.86 -5.51 2.36
N LEU A 27 -15.72 -4.80 1.63
CA LEU A 27 -15.96 -3.36 1.87
C LEU A 27 -16.43 -3.05 3.29
N SER A 28 -17.13 -3.97 3.96
CA SER A 28 -17.57 -3.82 5.35
C SER A 28 -16.40 -3.62 6.33
N GLU A 29 -15.19 -4.06 5.98
CA GLU A 29 -13.99 -3.83 6.80
C GLU A 29 -13.66 -2.33 6.95
N VAL A 30 -14.20 -1.45 6.10
CA VAL A 30 -14.05 0.01 6.23
C VAL A 30 -14.56 0.53 7.57
N GLU A 31 -15.54 -0.14 8.19
CA GLU A 31 -16.08 0.21 9.51
C GLU A 31 -15.01 0.13 10.61
N LYS A 32 -13.98 -0.71 10.43
CA LYS A 32 -12.83 -0.79 11.34
C LYS A 32 -11.85 0.36 11.16
N LEU A 33 -11.77 0.94 9.96
CA LEU A 33 -10.82 2.00 9.61
C LEU A 33 -11.36 3.39 9.97
N THR A 34 -12.65 3.65 9.74
CA THR A 34 -13.24 4.99 9.93
C THR A 34 -13.10 5.59 11.34
N PRO A 35 -13.09 4.84 12.47
CA PRO A 35 -12.88 5.43 13.79
C PRO A 35 -11.52 6.13 13.95
N PHE A 36 -10.51 5.72 13.18
CA PHE A 36 -9.18 6.33 13.22
C PHE A 36 -9.13 7.71 12.55
N LEU A 37 -10.04 8.01 11.62
CA LEU A 37 -10.19 9.36 11.08
C LEU A 37 -10.55 10.35 12.20
N LYS A 38 -11.47 9.97 13.09
CA LYS A 38 -11.87 10.78 14.26
C LYS A 38 -10.73 10.94 15.28
N LYS A 39 -9.82 9.97 15.35
CA LYS A 39 -8.59 10.03 16.16
C LYS A 39 -7.49 10.88 15.51
N GLY A 40 -7.75 11.48 14.35
CA GLY A 40 -6.84 12.38 13.66
C GLY A 40 -5.81 11.70 12.77
N TYR A 41 -5.95 10.40 12.48
CA TYR A 41 -5.07 9.72 11.53
C TYR A 41 -5.34 10.18 10.09
N ASP A 42 -4.29 10.28 9.30
CA ASP A 42 -4.34 10.78 7.92
C ASP A 42 -4.34 9.64 6.90
N VAL A 43 -3.66 8.55 7.26
CA VAL A 43 -3.56 7.30 6.48
C VAL A 43 -3.90 6.14 7.39
N ILE A 44 -4.85 5.30 6.97
CA ILE A 44 -5.26 4.12 7.71
C ILE A 44 -5.17 2.95 6.75
N ILE A 45 -4.29 2.00 7.04
CA ILE A 45 -4.13 0.81 6.20
C ILE A 45 -4.73 -0.40 6.91
N GLY A 46 -5.48 -1.20 6.15
CA GLY A 46 -5.75 -2.56 6.54
C GLY A 46 -4.45 -3.34 6.62
N SER A 47 -4.36 -4.27 7.55
CA SER A 47 -3.18 -5.11 7.73
C SER A 47 -3.58 -6.54 7.97
N ARG A 48 -2.90 -7.43 7.24
CA ARG A 48 -3.02 -8.88 7.35
C ARG A 48 -1.97 -9.48 8.27
N GLU A 49 -1.00 -8.67 8.73
CA GLU A 49 0.16 -9.10 9.54
C GLU A 49 0.02 -8.74 11.03
N VAL A 50 -0.81 -7.74 11.37
CA VAL A 50 -1.01 -7.32 12.77
C VAL A 50 -1.93 -8.27 13.55
N LYS A 51 -1.78 -8.26 14.87
CA LYS A 51 -2.59 -9.10 15.78
C LYS A 51 -4.09 -8.85 15.57
N GLY A 52 -4.83 -9.95 15.40
CA GLY A 52 -6.28 -9.92 15.14
C GLY A 52 -6.67 -9.95 13.67
N ALA A 53 -5.71 -9.88 12.74
CA ALA A 53 -5.98 -10.10 11.33
C ALA A 53 -6.38 -11.56 11.06
N ARG A 54 -7.28 -11.77 10.08
CA ARG A 54 -7.73 -13.10 9.68
C ARG A 54 -7.47 -13.30 8.20
N ARG A 55 -6.83 -14.42 7.86
CA ARG A 55 -6.56 -14.82 6.47
C ARG A 55 -7.29 -16.10 6.13
N GLU A 56 -7.89 -16.14 4.95
CA GLU A 56 -8.53 -17.35 4.44
C GLU A 56 -7.94 -17.79 3.10
N LYS A 57 -7.78 -19.11 2.95
CA LYS A 57 -7.37 -19.78 1.70
C LYS A 57 -6.01 -19.34 1.14
N GLU A 58 -5.17 -18.69 1.95
CA GLU A 58 -3.82 -18.29 1.56
C GLU A 58 -2.87 -19.51 1.59
N PRO A 59 -2.20 -19.85 0.47
CA PRO A 59 -1.17 -20.89 0.49
C PRO A 59 0.02 -20.48 1.36
N PHE A 60 0.58 -21.44 2.11
CA PHE A 60 1.70 -21.18 3.03
C PHE A 60 2.92 -20.53 2.34
N TYR A 61 3.27 -20.96 1.13
CA TYR A 61 4.40 -20.38 0.40
C TYR A 61 4.16 -18.89 0.07
N ARG A 62 2.93 -18.50 -0.25
CA ARG A 62 2.58 -17.08 -0.50
C ARG A 62 2.64 -16.27 0.79
N HIS A 63 2.17 -16.85 1.89
CA HIS A 63 2.27 -16.23 3.20
C HIS A 63 3.73 -15.93 3.57
N LEU A 64 4.62 -16.91 3.41
CA LEU A 64 6.05 -16.75 3.69
C LEU A 64 6.71 -15.72 2.77
N MET A 65 6.42 -15.77 1.46
CA MET A 65 6.93 -14.76 0.51
C MET A 65 6.51 -13.34 0.89
N GLY A 66 5.24 -13.15 1.26
CA GLY A 66 4.72 -11.86 1.70
C GLY A 66 5.43 -11.36 2.96
N LYS A 67 5.65 -12.23 3.95
CA LYS A 67 6.39 -11.90 5.17
C LYS A 67 7.83 -11.49 4.91
N VAL A 68 8.55 -12.24 4.08
CA VAL A 68 9.93 -11.91 3.71
C VAL A 68 9.98 -10.56 2.99
N PHE A 69 9.05 -10.32 2.06
CA PHE A 69 8.98 -9.04 1.37
C PHE A 69 8.67 -7.88 2.32
N ASN A 70 7.69 -8.03 3.21
CA ASN A 70 7.35 -7.01 4.21
C ASN A 70 8.54 -6.72 5.14
N LEU A 71 9.29 -7.74 5.56
CA LEU A 71 10.51 -7.56 6.35
C LEU A 71 11.56 -6.72 5.60
N VAL A 72 11.79 -7.03 4.32
CA VAL A 72 12.73 -6.26 3.49
C VAL A 72 12.30 -4.81 3.35
N VAL A 73 11.01 -4.56 3.08
CA VAL A 73 10.47 -3.18 2.98
C VAL A 73 10.56 -2.44 4.32
N HIS A 74 10.27 -3.13 5.42
CA HIS A 74 10.35 -2.56 6.76
C HIS A 74 11.76 -2.07 7.09
N ILE A 75 12.79 -2.86 6.74
CA ILE A 75 14.19 -2.51 6.99
C ILE A 75 14.65 -1.37 6.08
N ILE A 76 14.29 -1.40 4.80
CA ILE A 76 14.85 -0.47 3.79
C ILE A 76 14.14 0.88 3.78
N ALA A 77 12.80 0.87 3.87
CA ALA A 77 11.98 2.04 3.55
C ALA A 77 10.99 2.42 4.65
N LEU A 78 10.33 1.45 5.31
CA LEU A 78 9.13 1.71 6.11
C LEU A 78 9.20 1.07 7.51
N PRO A 79 10.10 1.55 8.38
CA PRO A 79 10.14 1.06 9.75
C PRO A 79 8.78 1.33 10.44
N GLY A 80 8.34 0.37 11.25
CA GLY A 80 7.09 0.42 11.99
C GLY A 80 5.80 0.07 11.23
N ILE A 81 5.87 -0.22 9.92
CA ILE A 81 4.72 -0.73 9.15
C ILE A 81 4.91 -2.22 8.85
N HIS A 82 3.90 -3.04 9.14
CA HIS A 82 3.96 -4.49 9.01
C HIS A 82 3.36 -5.00 7.70
N ASP A 83 2.31 -4.38 7.17
CA ASP A 83 1.69 -4.78 5.91
C ASP A 83 1.55 -3.61 4.93
N THR A 84 2.60 -3.37 4.17
CA THR A 84 2.67 -2.25 3.22
C THR A 84 1.81 -2.49 1.96
N GLN A 85 1.54 -3.75 1.64
CA GLN A 85 0.94 -4.19 0.39
C GLN A 85 -0.54 -4.60 0.51
N CYS A 86 -1.18 -4.38 1.65
CA CYS A 86 -2.62 -4.60 1.75
C CYS A 86 -3.35 -3.63 0.82
N GLY A 87 -4.15 -4.14 -0.12
CA GLY A 87 -4.88 -3.32 -1.09
C GLY A 87 -6.08 -2.55 -0.50
N PHE A 88 -6.21 -2.50 0.83
CA PHE A 88 -7.31 -1.84 1.53
C PHE A 88 -6.77 -0.69 2.39
N LYS A 89 -6.91 0.55 1.92
CA LYS A 89 -6.31 1.73 2.56
C LYS A 89 -7.24 2.93 2.49
N LEU A 90 -7.54 3.54 3.63
CA LEU A 90 -8.35 4.74 3.77
C LEU A 90 -7.47 5.96 4.02
N PHE A 91 -7.69 7.01 3.24
CA PHE A 91 -6.91 8.25 3.33
C PHE A 91 -7.82 9.46 3.48
N LYS A 92 -7.34 10.51 4.16
CA LYS A 92 -7.87 11.85 3.95
C LYS A 92 -7.55 12.32 2.54
N THR A 93 -8.51 12.94 1.86
CA THR A 93 -8.35 13.35 0.45
C THR A 93 -7.19 14.32 0.23
N LYS A 94 -7.01 15.28 1.15
CA LYS A 94 -5.88 16.24 1.07
C LYS A 94 -4.52 15.51 1.16
N THR A 95 -4.40 14.58 2.09
CA THR A 95 -3.19 13.78 2.33
C THR A 95 -2.84 12.92 1.13
N VAL A 96 -3.79 12.15 0.60
CA VAL A 96 -3.49 11.26 -0.53
C VAL A 96 -3.19 12.04 -1.81
N LYS A 97 -3.83 13.19 -2.05
CA LYS A 97 -3.50 14.04 -3.21
C LYS A 97 -2.09 14.63 -3.10
N ASP A 98 -1.71 15.11 -1.91
CA ASP A 98 -0.34 15.57 -1.65
C ASP A 98 0.69 14.47 -1.91
N ILE A 99 0.47 13.27 -1.35
CA ILE A 99 1.35 12.10 -1.57
C ILE A 99 1.42 11.72 -3.06
N PHE A 100 0.28 11.56 -3.72
CA PHE A 100 0.23 11.06 -5.09
C PHE A 100 0.84 12.05 -6.10
N SER A 101 0.81 13.35 -5.82
CA SER A 101 1.50 14.37 -6.62
C SER A 101 3.03 14.27 -6.58
N LYS A 102 3.59 13.55 -5.59
CA LYS A 102 5.03 13.45 -5.33
C LYS A 102 5.62 12.08 -5.66
N LEU A 103 4.80 11.12 -6.10
CA LEU A 103 5.28 9.81 -6.53
C LEU A 103 6.28 9.96 -7.68
N LYS A 104 7.43 9.29 -7.57
CA LYS A 104 8.53 9.27 -8.56
C LYS A 104 8.80 7.87 -9.10
N VAL A 105 8.37 6.82 -8.39
CA VAL A 105 8.53 5.43 -8.80
C VAL A 105 7.23 4.94 -9.44
N GLN A 106 6.88 5.59 -10.57
CA GLN A 106 5.79 5.13 -11.43
C GLN A 106 6.36 4.44 -12.68
N HIS A 107 5.87 3.23 -12.96
CA HIS A 107 6.09 2.58 -14.25
C HIS A 107 5.02 3.11 -15.21
N VAL A 108 5.42 3.97 -16.14
CA VAL A 108 4.48 4.64 -17.05
C VAL A 108 3.94 3.69 -18.12
N GLU A 109 4.64 2.62 -18.46
CA GLU A 109 4.19 1.71 -19.53
C GLU A 109 4.60 0.26 -19.27
N THR A 110 3.66 -0.54 -18.80
CA THR A 110 3.78 -2.00 -18.91
C THR A 110 2.52 -2.54 -19.57
N LYS A 111 2.66 -3.26 -20.70
CA LYS A 111 1.57 -4.01 -21.37
C LYS A 111 0.94 -5.12 -20.49
N ARG A 112 1.45 -5.30 -19.26
CA ARG A 112 1.05 -6.34 -18.30
C ARG A 112 0.59 -5.67 -17.01
N ALA A 113 -0.43 -6.24 -16.36
CA ALA A 113 -0.83 -5.85 -15.02
C ALA A 113 0.33 -6.09 -14.04
N PHE A 114 0.94 -5.01 -13.56
CA PHE A 114 2.02 -5.04 -12.58
C PHE A 114 1.62 -4.18 -11.39
N THR A 115 1.54 -4.80 -10.22
CA THR A 115 1.35 -4.11 -8.94
C THR A 115 2.71 -3.53 -8.54
N GLY A 116 3.07 -2.38 -9.09
CA GLY A 116 4.32 -1.70 -8.74
C GLY A 116 4.37 -1.29 -7.27
N ALA A 117 5.54 -0.87 -6.78
CA ALA A 117 5.72 -0.48 -5.38
C ALA A 117 5.11 0.90 -5.00
N PHE A 118 4.06 1.34 -5.70
CA PHE A 118 3.43 2.64 -5.43
C PHE A 118 2.80 2.69 -4.03
N ASP A 119 2.29 1.56 -3.53
CA ASP A 119 1.79 1.45 -2.15
C ASP A 119 2.91 1.74 -1.13
N VAL A 120 4.09 1.18 -1.37
CA VAL A 120 5.28 1.41 -0.55
C VAL A 120 5.72 2.87 -0.65
N GLU A 121 5.81 3.43 -1.87
CA GLU A 121 6.20 4.83 -2.07
C GLU A 121 5.21 5.79 -1.41
N ALA A 122 3.91 5.52 -1.51
CA ALA A 122 2.88 6.35 -0.90
C ALA A 122 2.99 6.36 0.63
N LEU A 123 3.20 5.19 1.24
CA LEU A 123 3.42 5.09 2.69
C LEU A 123 4.75 5.72 3.10
N PHE A 124 5.79 5.62 2.25
CA PHE A 124 7.10 6.20 2.52
C PHE A 124 7.02 7.71 2.60
N LEU A 125 6.39 8.32 1.59
CA LEU A 125 6.11 9.76 1.57
C LEU A 125 5.20 10.17 2.73
N ALA A 126 4.24 9.32 3.11
CA ALA A 126 3.38 9.60 4.24
C ALA A 126 4.17 9.71 5.56
N GLN A 127 5.04 8.74 5.84
CA GLN A 127 5.92 8.77 7.02
C GLN A 127 6.90 9.95 6.95
N LYS A 128 7.52 10.17 5.80
CA LYS A 128 8.53 11.23 5.63
C LYS A 128 7.95 12.63 5.85
N LYS A 129 6.68 12.83 5.51
CA LYS A 129 5.92 14.07 5.76
C LYS A 129 5.36 14.19 7.18
N GLY A 130 5.52 13.16 8.02
CA GLY A 130 5.00 13.16 9.38
C GLY A 130 3.49 12.97 9.49
N TYR A 131 2.83 12.44 8.45
CA TYR A 131 1.41 12.11 8.52
C TYR A 131 1.18 10.95 9.51
N LYS A 132 0.05 10.98 10.22
CA LYS A 132 -0.29 9.93 11.18
C LYS A 132 -0.83 8.70 10.45
N ILE A 133 -0.12 7.58 10.59
CA ILE A 133 -0.46 6.29 9.96
C ILE A 133 -0.95 5.30 11.01
N ALA A 134 -2.06 4.61 10.75
CA ALA A 134 -2.56 3.50 11.56
C ALA A 134 -2.59 2.19 10.75
N GLU A 135 -2.23 1.09 11.39
CA GLU A 135 -2.47 -0.27 10.88
C GLU A 135 -3.65 -0.89 11.63
N VAL A 136 -4.65 -1.37 10.88
CA VAL A 136 -5.88 -1.96 11.43
C VAL A 136 -5.99 -3.42 10.97
N PRO A 137 -6.19 -4.39 11.88
CA PRO A 137 -6.38 -5.78 11.47
C PRO A 137 -7.64 -5.93 10.62
N VAL A 138 -7.49 -6.54 9.45
CA VAL A 138 -8.62 -6.81 8.55
C VAL A 138 -8.79 -8.30 8.27
N PHE A 139 -10.01 -8.66 7.86
CA PHE A 139 -10.28 -9.94 7.21
C PHE A 139 -9.81 -9.88 5.75
N TRP A 140 -9.03 -10.87 5.33
CA TRP A 140 -8.57 -11.00 3.96
C TRP A 140 -8.72 -12.43 3.45
N ARG A 141 -9.27 -12.58 2.24
CA ARG A 141 -9.43 -13.87 1.57
C ARG A 141 -8.62 -13.92 0.30
N HIS A 142 -7.85 -14.99 0.15
CA HIS A 142 -7.11 -15.24 -1.07
C HIS A 142 -8.05 -15.65 -2.20
N TYR A 143 -7.92 -14.96 -3.33
CA TYR A 143 -8.48 -15.36 -4.62
C TYR A 143 -7.34 -15.70 -5.57
N GLU A 144 -7.43 -16.85 -6.25
CA GLU A 144 -6.42 -17.23 -7.22
C GLU A 144 -6.49 -16.32 -8.45
N THR A 145 -5.36 -15.71 -8.78
CA THR A 145 -5.23 -14.90 -10.00
C THR A 145 -3.99 -15.34 -10.77
N ALA A 146 -4.17 -15.70 -12.04
CA ALA A 146 -3.08 -16.07 -12.97
C ALA A 146 -2.30 -14.87 -13.54
N ARG A 147 -2.57 -13.65 -13.07
CA ARG A 147 -2.07 -12.41 -13.68
C ARG A 147 -0.61 -12.09 -13.33
N ILE A 148 -0.13 -12.55 -12.18
CA ILE A 148 1.14 -12.14 -11.55
C ILE A 148 2.14 -13.30 -11.56
N ASN A 149 3.39 -13.05 -11.99
CA ASN A 149 4.50 -13.99 -11.88
C ASN A 149 5.26 -13.73 -10.56
N PRO A 150 5.16 -14.62 -9.55
CA PRO A 150 5.66 -14.35 -8.20
C PRO A 150 7.14 -13.94 -8.15
N ILE A 151 8.00 -14.58 -8.95
CA ILE A 151 9.45 -14.34 -8.90
C ILE A 151 9.80 -13.02 -9.62
N LYS A 152 9.35 -12.87 -10.87
CA LYS A 152 9.68 -11.68 -11.67
C LYS A 152 9.11 -10.41 -11.05
N ASP A 153 7.90 -10.49 -10.53
CA ASP A 153 7.25 -9.33 -9.93
C ASP A 153 7.89 -8.99 -8.57
N SER A 154 8.24 -9.98 -7.75
CA SER A 154 8.99 -9.71 -6.49
C SER A 154 10.33 -9.02 -6.73
N MET A 155 11.10 -9.46 -7.73
CA MET A 155 12.39 -8.83 -8.06
C MET A 155 12.21 -7.38 -8.51
N ARG A 156 11.22 -7.11 -9.36
CA ARG A 156 10.92 -5.73 -9.79
C ARG A 156 10.51 -4.86 -8.61
N MET A 157 9.63 -5.35 -7.75
CA MET A 157 9.22 -4.63 -6.54
C MET A 157 10.40 -4.33 -5.62
N PHE A 158 11.34 -5.27 -5.47
CA PHE A 158 12.56 -5.04 -4.69
C PHE A 158 13.39 -3.87 -5.25
N PHE A 159 13.63 -3.83 -6.56
CA PHE A 159 14.34 -2.71 -7.19
C PHE A 159 13.59 -1.39 -7.08
N ASP A 160 12.25 -1.41 -7.14
CA ASP A 160 11.44 -0.22 -6.92
C ASP A 160 11.61 0.31 -5.49
N VAL A 161 11.63 -0.57 -4.48
CA VAL A 161 11.86 -0.20 -3.07
C VAL A 161 13.25 0.43 -2.89
N LEU A 162 14.28 -0.15 -3.50
CA LEU A 162 15.62 0.44 -3.52
C LEU A 162 15.64 1.81 -4.20
N LYS A 163 14.90 1.96 -5.31
CA LYS A 163 14.79 3.22 -6.05
C LYS A 163 14.10 4.30 -5.22
N ILE A 164 13.07 3.95 -4.44
CA ILE A 164 12.45 4.88 -3.47
C ILE A 164 13.52 5.38 -2.50
N ARG A 165 14.30 4.48 -1.92
CA ARG A 165 15.32 4.87 -0.93
C ARG A 165 16.50 5.64 -1.55
N LEU A 166 16.88 5.32 -2.77
CA LEU A 166 17.87 6.10 -3.51
C LEU A 166 17.38 7.50 -3.85
N ASN A 167 16.14 7.64 -4.35
CA ASN A 167 15.53 8.94 -4.62
C ASN A 167 15.47 9.81 -3.36
N ASP A 168 15.21 9.18 -2.22
CA ASP A 168 15.22 9.81 -0.92
C ASP A 168 16.60 10.37 -0.54
N LEU A 169 17.64 9.54 -0.63
CA LEU A 169 19.03 9.92 -0.35
C LEU A 169 19.53 11.02 -1.29
N LEU A 170 19.08 11.00 -2.55
CA LEU A 170 19.41 12.02 -3.55
C LEU A 170 18.56 13.30 -3.43
N GLY A 171 17.68 13.41 -2.42
CA GLY A 171 16.86 14.60 -2.21
C GLY A 171 15.81 14.85 -3.30
N ARG A 172 15.41 13.83 -4.06
CA ARG A 172 14.48 13.98 -5.21
C ARG A 172 13.01 14.10 -4.81
N TYR A 173 12.70 13.86 -3.54
CA TYR A 173 11.38 14.11 -2.98
C TYR A 173 11.37 15.51 -2.36
N GLU A 174 10.64 16.42 -2.99
CA GLU A 174 10.32 17.73 -2.44
C GLU A 174 9.24 17.56 -1.36
N ILE A 175 9.59 17.79 -0.11
CA ILE A 175 8.71 17.57 1.06
C ILE A 175 8.11 18.89 1.48
#